data_AF-A0A1G4Z2E7-F1
#
_entry.id   AF-A0A1G4Z2E7-F1
#
_cell.length_a   1.000
_cell.length_b   1.000
_cell.length_c   1.000
_cell.angle_alpha   90.00
_cell.angle_beta   90.00
_cell.angle_gamma   90.00
#
_symmetry.space_group_name_H-M   'P 1'
#
loop_
_entity.id
_entity.type
_entity.pdbx_description
1 polymer ?
#
loop_
_entity_poly.entity_id
_entity_poly.type
_entity_poly.pdbx_seq_one_letter_code
_entity_poly.pdbx_strand_id
1 'polypeptide(L)'
;MYDIMSPESQSINKRIYNTGTSTAFIRVDMLEVNIHKGGKVVESPVKEVSGNSLQKERLIVTPLRMIIPPSGFQSARFMWPGDRNVEKYYRVRFIPVLPQKDDGFGLSGKEADDYRKKALTAGLNVMAGYGTLVIVQPSKPIFNTQVESSLPEVIRVTNKGNATIVIEDIRSCTSVGTECSSVTRLFLLPGKSKAVEKSKGRTTYFTLIEGENQKKLRF
;
A
#
# COMPACT_ATOMS: atom_id res chain seq x y z
N MET A 1 -4.83 -1.33 0.30
CA MET A 1 -4.33 -0.95 1.64
C MET A 1 -3.05 -0.15 1.47
N TYR A 2 -2.69 0.67 2.44
CA TYR A 2 -1.43 1.43 2.44
C TYR A 2 -0.87 1.47 3.85
N ASP A 3 0.42 1.77 3.93
CA ASP A 3 1.18 1.93 5.16
C ASP A 3 2.04 3.18 5.07
N ILE A 4 2.00 4.00 6.11
CA ILE A 4 2.82 5.20 6.21
C ILE A 4 3.92 4.93 7.23
N MET A 5 5.16 5.07 6.80
CA MET A 5 6.32 5.10 7.68
C MET A 5 6.68 6.55 7.94
N SER A 6 6.08 7.11 8.99
CA SER A 6 6.30 8.46 9.48
C SER A 6 7.75 8.67 9.97
N PRO A 7 8.19 9.92 10.19
CA PRO A 7 9.56 10.24 10.59
C PRO A 7 10.03 9.50 11.86
N GLU A 8 9.13 9.35 12.83
CA GLU A 8 9.36 8.67 14.10
C GLU A 8 9.36 7.15 13.97
N SER A 9 8.80 6.60 12.88
CA SER A 9 8.75 5.17 12.62
C SER A 9 9.96 4.70 11.82
N GLN A 10 10.88 4.00 12.49
CA GLN A 10 11.97 3.31 11.80
C GLN A 10 11.54 1.94 11.25
N SER A 11 10.45 1.38 11.76
CA SER A 11 9.92 0.10 11.29
C SER A 11 8.43 -0.07 11.54
N ILE A 12 7.77 -0.78 10.62
CA ILE A 12 6.35 -1.17 10.71
C ILE A 12 6.27 -2.68 10.82
N ASN A 13 5.45 -3.20 11.73
CA ASN A 13 5.14 -4.63 11.81
C ASN A 13 3.75 -4.91 11.23
N LYS A 14 3.68 -5.82 10.27
CA LYS A 14 2.43 -6.26 9.62
C LYS A 14 2.17 -7.73 9.89
N ARG A 15 0.98 -8.05 10.37
CA ARG A 15 0.50 -9.42 10.47
C ARG A 15 -0.13 -9.84 9.14
N ILE A 16 0.34 -10.96 8.61
CA ILE A 16 -0.16 -11.59 7.40
C ILE A 16 -0.91 -12.84 7.83
N TYR A 17 -2.22 -12.85 7.61
CA TYR A 17 -3.11 -13.91 8.05
C TYR A 17 -3.33 -14.92 6.92
N ASN A 18 -3.36 -16.20 7.27
CA ASN A 18 -3.87 -17.24 6.39
C ASN A 18 -5.31 -17.56 6.76
N THR A 19 -6.25 -17.08 5.95
CA THR A 19 -7.70 -17.35 6.11
C THR A 19 -8.14 -18.61 5.34
N GLY A 20 -7.22 -19.32 4.70
CA GLY A 20 -7.49 -20.56 3.99
C GLY A 20 -7.48 -21.79 4.91
N THR A 21 -7.87 -22.93 4.33
CA THR A 21 -7.97 -24.22 5.03
C THR A 21 -6.70 -25.08 4.93
N SER A 22 -5.70 -24.64 4.17
CA SER A 22 -4.41 -25.31 4.00
C SER A 22 -3.26 -24.38 4.39
N THR A 23 -2.08 -24.95 4.67
CA THR A 23 -0.86 -24.17 4.93
C THR A 23 -0.54 -23.31 3.70
N ALA A 24 -0.32 -22.01 3.91
CA ALA A 24 0.06 -21.07 2.87
C ALA A 24 1.58 -20.88 2.84
N PHE A 25 2.18 -21.05 1.66
CA PHE A 25 3.57 -20.68 1.39
C PHE A 25 3.57 -19.34 0.68
N ILE A 26 4.16 -18.31 1.29
CA ILE A 26 4.06 -16.93 0.81
C ILE A 26 5.45 -16.42 0.46
N ARG A 27 5.60 -15.87 -0.75
CA ARG A 27 6.75 -15.07 -1.17
C ARG A 27 6.43 -13.59 -1.04
N VAL A 28 7.38 -12.82 -0.52
CA VAL A 28 7.30 -11.36 -0.49
C VAL A 28 8.01 -10.80 -1.72
N ASP A 29 7.28 -10.00 -2.50
CA ASP A 29 7.78 -9.27 -3.66
C ASP A 29 7.71 -7.76 -3.39
N MET A 30 8.70 -7.02 -3.89
CA MET A 30 8.90 -5.61 -3.59
C MET A 30 9.33 -4.84 -4.83
N LEU A 31 8.55 -3.82 -5.18
CA LEU A 31 8.88 -2.87 -6.24
C LEU A 31 9.03 -1.47 -5.64
N GLU A 32 10.08 -0.75 -6.02
CA GLU A 32 10.17 0.69 -5.83
C GLU A 32 9.30 1.40 -6.88
N VAL A 33 8.51 2.37 -6.43
CA VAL A 33 7.56 3.11 -7.26
C VAL A 33 8.12 4.52 -7.48
N ASN A 34 8.68 4.75 -8.66
CA ASN A 34 9.28 6.02 -9.05
C ASN A 34 8.28 6.88 -9.83
N ILE A 35 8.04 8.09 -9.33
CA ILE A 35 7.05 9.02 -9.89
C ILE A 35 7.80 10.17 -10.57
N HIS A 36 7.77 10.20 -11.90
CA HIS A 36 8.53 11.16 -12.69
C HIS A 36 7.81 12.50 -12.82
N LYS A 37 8.55 13.53 -13.26
CA LYS A 37 7.97 14.82 -13.68
C LYS A 37 6.90 14.55 -14.76
N GLY A 38 5.69 15.08 -14.57
CA GLY A 38 4.51 14.77 -15.40
C GLY A 38 3.58 13.68 -14.86
N GLY A 39 3.96 12.97 -13.80
CA GLY A 39 3.10 11.96 -13.15
C GLY A 39 3.22 10.54 -13.72
N LYS A 40 4.17 10.29 -14.63
CA LYS A 40 4.49 8.94 -15.10
C LYS A 40 5.02 8.10 -13.94
N VAL A 41 4.33 7.01 -13.64
CA VAL A 41 4.72 6.04 -12.62
C VAL A 41 5.52 4.91 -13.29
N VAL A 42 6.69 4.59 -12.73
CA VAL A 42 7.53 3.47 -13.14
C VAL A 42 7.83 2.63 -11.92
N GLU A 43 7.50 1.33 -11.99
CA GLU A 43 7.81 0.37 -10.92
C GLU A 43 9.04 -0.44 -11.32
N SER A 44 9.99 -0.60 -10.40
CA SER A 44 11.22 -1.36 -10.64
C SER A 44 11.57 -2.23 -9.42
N PRO A 45 12.18 -3.41 -9.61
CA PRO A 45 12.64 -4.23 -8.49
C PRO A 45 13.54 -3.45 -7.54
N VAL A 46 13.35 -3.65 -6.24
CA VAL A 46 14.21 -3.05 -5.22
C VAL A 46 15.61 -3.64 -5.36
N LYS A 47 16.61 -2.79 -5.59
CA LYS A 47 18.01 -3.20 -5.71
C LYS A 47 18.59 -3.49 -4.32
N GLU A 48 19.12 -4.69 -4.12
CA GLU A 48 19.78 -5.05 -2.86
C GLU A 48 21.26 -4.66 -2.85
N VAL A 49 21.90 -4.70 -4.01
CA VAL A 49 23.32 -4.42 -4.22
C VAL A 49 23.47 -3.36 -5.32
N SER A 50 24.38 -2.42 -5.09
CA SER A 50 24.82 -1.45 -6.08
C SER A 50 26.34 -1.50 -6.20
N GLY A 51 26.84 -1.97 -7.34
CA GLY A 51 28.24 -2.33 -7.52
C GLY A 51 28.66 -3.42 -6.54
N ASN A 52 29.62 -3.11 -5.66
CA ASN A 52 30.15 -4.02 -4.65
C ASN A 52 29.61 -3.73 -3.23
N SER A 53 28.57 -2.91 -3.09
CA SER A 53 28.06 -2.46 -1.78
C SER A 53 26.58 -2.76 -1.61
N LEU A 54 26.17 -3.04 -0.37
CA LEU A 54 24.76 -3.16 -0.01
C LEU A 54 24.07 -1.80 -0.18
N GLN A 55 22.97 -1.80 -0.94
CA GLN A 55 22.16 -0.61 -1.14
C GLN A 55 21.44 -0.26 0.17
N LYS A 56 21.83 0.86 0.79
CA LYS A 56 21.23 1.35 2.04
C LYS A 56 19.90 2.07 1.81
N GLU A 57 19.76 2.76 0.68
CA GLU A 57 18.53 3.47 0.32
C GLU A 57 17.52 2.51 -0.31
N ARG A 58 16.95 1.63 0.51
CA ARG A 58 15.92 0.69 0.08
C ARG A 58 14.98 0.33 1.22
N LEU A 59 13.74 -0.02 0.86
CA LEU A 59 12.87 -0.71 1.79
C LEU A 59 13.42 -2.11 2.05
N ILE A 60 13.43 -2.51 3.31
CA ILE A 60 13.77 -3.87 3.73
C ILE A 60 12.52 -4.49 4.34
N VAL A 61 12.12 -5.67 3.85
CA VAL A 61 11.03 -6.46 4.43
C VAL A 61 11.59 -7.81 4.87
N THR A 62 11.27 -8.22 6.10
CA THR A 62 11.72 -9.50 6.66
C THR A 62 10.59 -10.20 7.43
N PRO A 63 10.40 -11.53 7.27
CA PRO A 63 11.08 -12.40 6.32
C PRO A 63 10.52 -12.23 4.89
N LEU A 64 11.29 -12.64 3.87
CA LEU A 64 10.86 -12.64 2.46
C LEU A 64 10.06 -13.89 2.06
N ARG A 65 9.98 -14.87 2.97
CA ARG A 65 9.28 -16.14 2.79
C ARG A 65 8.56 -16.48 4.10
N MET A 66 7.32 -16.94 4.01
CA MET A 66 6.52 -17.31 5.17
C MET A 66 5.81 -18.64 4.92
N ILE A 67 5.65 -19.41 5.99
CA ILE A 67 4.87 -20.64 6.00
C ILE A 67 3.83 -20.48 7.09
N ILE A 68 2.58 -20.29 6.70
CA ILE A 68 1.52 -19.91 7.62
C ILE A 68 0.46 -21.03 7.66
N PRO A 69 0.30 -21.74 8.79
CA PRO A 69 -0.76 -22.74 8.95
C PRO A 69 -2.17 -22.17 8.74
N PRO A 70 -3.19 -23.01 8.48
CA PRO A 70 -4.58 -22.59 8.41
C PRO A 70 -4.99 -21.78 9.66
N SER A 71 -5.75 -20.71 9.47
CA SER A 71 -6.19 -19.79 10.54
C SER A 71 -5.06 -19.15 11.36
N GLY A 72 -3.80 -19.27 10.91
CA GLY A 72 -2.63 -18.69 11.55
C GLY A 72 -2.25 -17.32 10.98
N PHE A 73 -1.21 -16.72 11.56
CA PHE A 73 -0.56 -15.54 10.99
C PHE A 73 0.95 -15.57 11.21
N GLN A 74 1.68 -14.86 10.37
CA GLN A 74 3.09 -14.54 10.56
C GLN A 74 3.29 -13.04 10.40
N SER A 75 4.29 -12.47 11.09
CA SER A 75 4.58 -11.04 10.99
C SER A 75 5.70 -10.76 9.99
N ALA A 76 5.52 -9.75 9.13
CA ALA A 76 6.59 -9.11 8.39
C ALA A 76 6.95 -7.76 9.01
N ARG A 77 8.24 -7.50 9.15
CA ARG A 77 8.79 -6.23 9.58
C ARG A 77 9.30 -5.46 8.37
N PHE A 78 8.84 -4.23 8.21
CA PHE A 78 9.24 -3.30 7.16
C PHE A 78 10.18 -2.29 7.80
N MET A 79 11.32 -2.01 7.18
CA MET A 79 12.36 -1.14 7.73
C MET A 79 12.91 -0.23 6.64
N TRP A 80 13.23 1.01 7.01
CA TRP A 80 13.87 1.98 6.13
C TRP A 80 15.11 2.56 6.82
N PRO A 81 16.33 2.13 6.43
CA PRO A 81 17.58 2.67 6.96
C PRO A 81 18.15 3.82 6.12
N GLY A 82 17.49 4.17 5.01
CA GLY A 82 17.96 5.19 4.08
C GLY A 82 17.67 6.62 4.52
N ASP A 83 18.16 7.56 3.74
CA ASP A 83 17.86 8.98 3.88
C ASP A 83 16.36 9.27 3.64
N ARG A 84 15.84 10.33 4.29
CA ARG A 84 14.44 10.75 4.21
C ARG A 84 14.30 12.20 3.75
N ASN A 85 15.15 12.67 2.84
CA ASN A 85 15.02 14.02 2.28
C ASN A 85 13.86 14.13 1.30
N VAL A 86 13.51 13.03 0.63
CA VAL A 86 12.39 12.95 -0.32
C VAL A 86 11.51 11.77 0.03
N GLU A 87 10.20 11.94 -0.10
CA GLU A 87 9.23 10.87 0.12
C GLU A 87 9.49 9.71 -0.87
N LYS A 88 9.45 8.47 -0.38
CA LYS A 88 9.66 7.26 -1.18
C LYS A 88 8.44 6.35 -1.15
N TYR A 89 8.27 5.56 -2.20
CA TYR A 89 7.09 4.73 -2.39
C TYR A 89 7.50 3.32 -2.79
N TYR A 90 6.90 2.32 -2.14
CA TYR A 90 7.17 0.92 -2.44
C TYR A 90 5.87 0.13 -2.51
N ARG A 91 5.76 -0.77 -3.47
CA ARG A 91 4.70 -1.76 -3.53
C ARG A 91 5.23 -3.06 -2.96
N VAL A 92 4.62 -3.51 -1.86
CA VAL A 92 4.94 -4.80 -1.24
C VAL A 92 3.78 -5.76 -1.49
N ARG A 93 4.09 -6.95 -2.00
CA ARG A 93 3.11 -8.00 -2.31
C ARG A 93 3.47 -9.27 -1.53
N PHE A 94 2.47 -9.86 -0.90
CA PHE A 94 2.51 -11.16 -0.23
C PHE A 94 1.78 -12.13 -1.15
N ILE A 95 2.55 -12.92 -1.88
CA ILE A 95 2.07 -13.76 -2.97
C ILE A 95 2.09 -15.21 -2.49
N PRO A 96 0.93 -15.86 -2.28
CA PRO A 96 0.90 -17.28 -2.03
C PRO A 96 1.38 -18.02 -3.29
N VAL A 97 2.21 -19.03 -3.09
CA VAL A 97 2.83 -19.84 -4.14
C VAL A 97 2.66 -21.31 -3.83
N LEU A 98 2.66 -22.14 -4.88
CA LEU A 98 2.88 -23.56 -4.72
C LEU A 98 4.38 -23.79 -4.52
N PRO A 99 4.82 -24.30 -3.36
CA PRO A 99 6.23 -24.41 -3.09
C PRO A 99 6.88 -25.47 -3.98
N GLN A 100 8.11 -25.17 -4.40
CA GLN A 100 9.05 -26.08 -5.03
C GLN A 100 10.25 -26.30 -4.10
N LYS A 101 11.03 -27.36 -4.37
CA LYS A 101 12.23 -27.70 -3.59
C LYS A 101 13.19 -26.50 -3.44
N ASP A 102 13.37 -25.74 -4.53
CA ASP A 102 14.36 -24.66 -4.61
C ASP A 102 13.77 -23.27 -4.27
N ASP A 103 12.51 -23.20 -3.83
CA ASP A 103 11.88 -21.92 -3.48
C ASP A 103 12.36 -21.35 -2.15
N GLY A 104 13.21 -22.08 -1.40
CA GLY A 104 13.80 -21.60 -0.14
C GLY A 104 12.86 -21.63 1.06
N PHE A 105 11.82 -22.48 1.02
CA PHE A 105 10.92 -22.76 2.15
C PHE A 105 11.44 -23.88 3.07
N GLY A 106 12.58 -24.49 2.75
CA GLY A 106 13.16 -25.58 3.56
C GLY A 106 12.41 -26.91 3.46
N LEU A 107 11.60 -27.11 2.42
CA LEU A 107 10.92 -28.38 2.16
C LEU A 107 11.82 -29.35 1.40
N SER A 108 11.70 -30.64 1.70
CA SER A 108 12.21 -31.69 0.81
C SER A 108 11.42 -31.75 -0.49
N GLY A 109 12.00 -32.35 -1.54
CA GLY A 109 11.30 -32.53 -2.82
C GLY A 109 10.00 -33.33 -2.67
N LYS A 110 10.00 -34.37 -1.82
CA LYS A 110 8.82 -35.19 -1.54
C LYS A 110 7.70 -34.39 -0.88
N GLU A 111 8.02 -33.57 0.12
CA GLU A 111 7.03 -32.73 0.81
C GLU A 111 6.41 -31.69 -0.12
N ALA A 112 7.22 -31.05 -0.98
CA ALA A 112 6.75 -30.11 -1.99
C ALA A 112 5.82 -30.80 -3.01
N ASP A 113 6.18 -32.01 -3.48
CA ASP A 113 5.37 -32.79 -4.41
C ASP A 113 4.04 -33.24 -3.80
N ASP A 114 4.07 -33.74 -2.56
CA ASP A 114 2.88 -34.19 -1.85
C ASP A 114 1.92 -33.02 -1.59
N TYR A 115 2.44 -31.85 -1.24
CA TYR A 115 1.63 -30.63 -1.10
C TYR A 115 0.98 -30.25 -2.43
N ARG A 116 1.74 -30.21 -3.53
CA ARG A 116 1.20 -29.87 -4.86
C ARG A 116 0.10 -30.82 -5.30
N LYS A 117 0.29 -32.13 -5.11
CA LYS A 117 -0.73 -33.15 -5.44
C LYS A 117 -2.03 -32.89 -4.67
N LYS A 118 -1.94 -32.63 -3.35
CA LYS A 118 -3.11 -32.32 -2.50
C LYS A 118 -3.78 -30.99 -2.89
N ALA A 119 -3.00 -29.98 -3.25
CA ALA A 119 -3.50 -28.67 -3.63
C ALA A 119 -4.17 -28.67 -5.02
N LEU A 120 -3.84 -29.62 -5.89
CA LEU A 120 -4.32 -29.71 -7.28
C LEU A 120 -5.44 -30.75 -7.49
N THR A 121 -5.92 -31.40 -6.43
CA THR A 121 -6.89 -32.52 -6.49
C THR A 121 -8.22 -32.17 -7.20
N ALA A 122 -8.57 -30.88 -7.34
CA ALA A 122 -9.80 -30.41 -7.98
C ALA A 122 -9.59 -29.66 -9.32
N GLY A 123 -8.38 -29.67 -9.89
CA GLY A 123 -8.08 -29.02 -11.17
C GLY A 123 -8.03 -27.47 -11.15
N LEU A 124 -8.52 -26.82 -10.10
CA LEU A 124 -8.43 -25.39 -9.86
C LEU A 124 -7.93 -25.11 -8.44
N ASN A 125 -6.86 -24.31 -8.33
CA ASN A 125 -6.39 -23.78 -7.05
C ASN A 125 -6.39 -22.25 -7.12
N VAL A 126 -7.22 -21.61 -6.29
CA VAL A 126 -7.32 -20.14 -6.21
C VAL A 126 -6.53 -19.67 -5.00
N MET A 127 -5.49 -18.88 -5.25
CA MET A 127 -4.64 -18.29 -4.22
C MET A 127 -4.79 -16.77 -4.24
N ALA A 128 -5.32 -16.19 -3.17
CA ALA A 128 -5.47 -14.75 -3.05
C ALA A 128 -4.24 -14.14 -2.38
N GLY A 129 -3.52 -13.28 -3.13
CA GLY A 129 -2.43 -12.48 -2.59
C GLY A 129 -2.91 -11.16 -2.00
N TYR A 130 -2.10 -10.59 -1.13
CA TYR A 130 -2.33 -9.29 -0.52
C TYR A 130 -1.20 -8.32 -0.90
N GLY A 131 -1.51 -7.04 -1.07
CA GLY A 131 -0.52 -6.02 -1.38
C GLY A 131 -0.80 -4.69 -0.69
N THR A 132 0.27 -3.98 -0.36
CA THR A 132 0.23 -2.65 0.27
C THR A 132 1.17 -1.68 -0.45
N LEU A 133 0.77 -0.41 -0.48
CA LEU A 133 1.65 0.69 -0.83
C LEU A 133 2.28 1.22 0.46
N VAL A 134 3.61 1.17 0.56
CA VAL A 134 4.37 1.73 1.67
C VAL A 134 4.86 3.11 1.24
N ILE A 135 4.49 4.13 2.02
CA ILE A 135 4.91 5.51 1.85
C ILE A 135 5.92 5.82 2.96
N VAL A 136 7.17 6.07 2.59
CA VAL A 136 8.22 6.49 3.53
C VAL A 136 8.26 8.01 3.52
N GLN A 137 7.73 8.63 4.58
CA GLN A 137 7.66 10.09 4.66
C GLN A 137 9.04 10.73 4.81
N PRO A 138 9.20 11.99 4.35
CA PRO A 138 10.39 12.78 4.61
C PRO A 138 10.60 12.95 6.12
N SER A 139 11.84 13.22 6.56
CA SER A 139 12.18 13.43 7.98
C SER A 139 11.44 14.61 8.62
N LYS A 140 11.09 15.62 7.81
CA LYS A 140 10.33 16.81 8.21
C LYS A 140 9.15 16.97 7.25
N PRO A 141 8.03 16.27 7.46
CA PRO A 141 6.87 16.37 6.61
C PRO A 141 6.21 17.74 6.82
N ILE A 142 5.96 18.42 5.71
CA ILE A 142 5.25 19.69 5.63
C ILE A 142 3.95 19.38 4.90
N PHE A 143 2.84 19.50 5.62
CA PHE A 143 1.50 19.36 5.07
C PHE A 143 0.95 20.76 4.75
N ASN A 144 0.54 20.98 3.51
CA ASN A 144 -0.01 22.23 3.04
C ASN A 144 -1.06 21.93 1.96
N THR A 145 -2.26 21.58 2.41
CA THR A 145 -3.38 21.31 1.51
C THR A 145 -4.21 22.56 1.24
N GLN A 146 -4.44 22.86 -0.04
CA GLN A 146 -5.38 23.88 -0.47
C GLN A 146 -6.64 23.23 -1.05
N VAL A 147 -7.79 23.63 -0.55
CA VAL A 147 -9.09 23.16 -1.00
C VAL A 147 -9.89 24.32 -1.56
N GLU A 148 -10.15 24.30 -2.86
CA GLU A 148 -10.90 25.32 -3.59
C GLU A 148 -12.24 24.72 -4.03
N SER A 149 -13.34 25.30 -3.56
CA SER A 149 -14.69 24.81 -3.85
C SER A 149 -15.60 25.88 -4.49
N SER A 150 -15.00 26.94 -5.04
CA SER A 150 -15.71 28.07 -5.65
C SER A 150 -16.50 27.67 -6.90
N LEU A 151 -16.03 26.66 -7.63
CA LEU A 151 -16.76 26.14 -8.79
C LEU A 151 -17.95 25.27 -8.34
N PRO A 152 -19.12 25.40 -8.99
CA PRO A 152 -20.32 24.65 -8.59
C PRO A 152 -20.21 23.15 -8.85
N GLU A 153 -19.36 22.72 -9.79
CA GLU A 153 -19.27 21.32 -10.24
C GLU A 153 -18.09 20.55 -9.67
N VAL A 154 -17.07 21.21 -9.11
CA VAL A 154 -15.84 20.54 -8.67
C VAL A 154 -15.26 21.15 -7.40
N ILE A 155 -14.59 20.32 -6.62
CA ILE A 155 -13.73 20.70 -5.50
C ILE A 155 -12.30 20.37 -5.92
N ARG A 156 -11.44 21.37 -6.03
CA ARG A 156 -10.03 21.18 -6.35
C ARG A 156 -9.24 21.08 -5.05
N VAL A 157 -8.54 19.96 -4.89
CA VAL A 157 -7.61 19.74 -3.77
C VAL A 157 -6.20 19.73 -4.32
N THR A 158 -5.31 20.54 -3.73
CA THR A 158 -3.91 20.67 -4.12
C THR A 158 -3.02 20.44 -2.92
N ASN A 159 -2.06 19.52 -3.06
CA ASN A 159 -1.02 19.31 -2.07
C ASN A 159 0.20 20.17 -2.42
N LYS A 160 0.40 21.27 -1.68
CA LYS A 160 1.60 22.14 -1.79
C LYS A 160 2.69 21.77 -0.77
N GLY A 161 2.50 20.68 -0.03
CA GLY A 161 3.46 20.14 0.92
C GLY A 161 4.54 19.28 0.26
N ASN A 162 5.38 18.67 1.09
CA ASN A 162 6.43 17.72 0.67
C ASN A 162 6.13 16.25 1.05
N ALA A 163 4.98 16.00 1.69
CA ALA A 163 4.51 14.67 2.08
C ALA A 163 3.13 14.37 1.47
N THR A 164 2.84 13.10 1.18
CA THR A 164 1.54 12.67 0.65
C THR A 164 0.43 12.92 1.65
N ILE A 165 -0.69 13.44 1.16
CA ILE A 165 -1.95 13.52 1.90
C ILE A 165 -2.91 12.45 1.40
N VAL A 166 -3.81 12.01 2.25
CA VAL A 166 -4.85 11.05 1.88
C VAL A 166 -6.21 11.72 1.99
N ILE A 167 -7.02 11.55 0.94
CA ILE A 167 -8.42 11.95 0.94
C ILE A 167 -9.23 10.66 1.00
N GLU A 168 -9.85 10.40 2.13
CA GLU A 168 -10.67 9.21 2.38
C GLU A 168 -12.14 9.55 2.46
N ASP A 169 -12.98 8.51 2.51
CA ASP A 169 -14.43 8.63 2.66
C ASP A 169 -15.09 9.55 1.62
N ILE A 170 -14.52 9.64 0.41
CA ILE A 170 -15.06 10.48 -0.64
C ILE A 170 -16.37 9.89 -1.10
N ARG A 171 -17.47 10.61 -0.86
CA ARG A 171 -18.82 10.20 -1.24
C ARG A 171 -19.74 11.40 -1.42
N SER A 172 -20.73 11.24 -2.29
CA SER A 172 -21.79 12.23 -2.50
C SER A 172 -23.10 11.65 -1.98
N CYS A 173 -23.80 12.38 -1.11
CA CYS A 173 -25.07 11.95 -0.51
C CYS A 173 -26.22 12.88 -0.86
N THR A 174 -27.45 12.39 -0.87
CA THR A 174 -28.66 13.23 -0.98
C THR A 174 -28.72 14.25 0.17
N SER A 175 -29.51 15.31 0.02
CA SER A 175 -29.70 16.36 1.03
C SER A 175 -30.17 15.82 2.40
N VAL A 176 -30.88 14.69 2.42
CA VAL A 176 -31.38 14.00 3.64
C VAL A 176 -30.36 12.98 4.18
N GLY A 177 -29.24 12.75 3.48
CA GLY A 177 -28.12 11.91 3.93
C GLY A 177 -28.36 10.40 3.89
N THR A 178 -29.52 9.95 3.40
CA THR A 178 -29.94 8.55 3.40
C THR A 178 -29.33 7.74 2.26
N GLU A 179 -29.05 8.37 1.12
CA GLU A 179 -28.49 7.70 -0.05
C GLU A 179 -27.13 8.31 -0.41
N CYS A 180 -26.06 7.53 -0.28
CA CYS A 180 -24.70 7.93 -0.60
C CYS A 180 -24.12 7.08 -1.75
N SER A 181 -23.23 7.69 -2.54
CA SER A 181 -22.41 6.95 -3.51
C SER A 181 -21.46 5.98 -2.81
N SER A 182 -20.85 5.09 -3.59
CA SER A 182 -19.72 4.30 -3.11
C SER A 182 -18.60 5.20 -2.60
N VAL A 183 -17.93 4.73 -1.55
CA VAL A 183 -16.79 5.43 -0.94
C VAL A 183 -15.57 5.22 -1.81
N THR A 184 -14.87 6.31 -2.11
CA THR A 184 -13.58 6.27 -2.81
C THR A 184 -12.48 6.93 -1.97
N ARG A 185 -11.23 6.67 -2.38
CA ARG A 185 -10.02 7.19 -1.74
C ARG A 185 -9.07 7.71 -2.78
N LEU A 186 -8.36 8.79 -2.45
CA LEU A 186 -7.31 9.36 -3.28
C LEU A 186 -6.05 9.62 -2.45
N PHE A 187 -4.90 9.24 -3.00
CA PHE A 187 -3.59 9.68 -2.50
C PHE A 187 -3.16 10.89 -3.34
N LEU A 188 -2.87 12.01 -2.69
CA LEU A 188 -2.41 13.21 -3.37
C LEU A 188 -0.95 13.48 -3.01
N LEU A 189 -0.08 13.14 -3.96
CA LEU A 189 1.37 13.27 -3.81
C LEU A 189 1.80 14.75 -3.72
N PRO A 190 3.00 15.04 -3.21
CA PRO A 190 3.57 16.38 -3.19
C PRO A 190 3.50 17.10 -4.54
N GLY A 191 3.03 18.34 -4.54
CA GLY A 191 2.92 19.19 -5.72
C GLY A 191 1.81 18.79 -6.71
N LYS A 192 0.92 17.86 -6.36
CA LYS A 192 -0.18 17.42 -7.23
C LYS A 192 -1.51 18.05 -6.84
N SER A 193 -2.39 18.15 -7.83
CA SER A 193 -3.78 18.58 -7.67
C SER A 193 -4.73 17.51 -8.22
N LYS A 194 -5.90 17.38 -7.60
CA LYS A 194 -6.98 16.52 -8.08
C LYS A 194 -8.33 17.22 -7.90
N ALA A 195 -9.21 17.04 -8.88
CA ALA A 195 -10.61 17.47 -8.78
C ALA A 195 -11.46 16.32 -8.24
N VAL A 196 -12.34 16.65 -7.29
CA VAL A 196 -13.44 15.82 -6.82
C VAL A 196 -14.73 16.41 -7.39
N GLU A 197 -15.48 15.61 -8.14
CA GLU A 197 -16.72 16.06 -8.77
C GLU A 197 -17.83 16.24 -7.73
N LYS A 198 -18.56 17.34 -7.84
CA LYS A 198 -19.78 17.60 -7.10
C LYS A 198 -20.96 17.11 -7.91
N SER A 199 -21.88 16.40 -7.27
CA SER A 199 -23.13 16.00 -7.91
C SER A 199 -24.21 17.03 -7.59
N LYS A 200 -24.92 17.51 -8.62
CA LYS A 200 -26.00 18.50 -8.46
C LYS A 200 -27.05 18.02 -7.45
N GLY A 201 -27.43 18.88 -6.51
CA GLY A 201 -28.44 18.56 -5.47
C GLY A 201 -27.97 17.57 -4.40
N ARG A 202 -26.67 17.25 -4.35
CA ARG A 202 -26.07 16.34 -3.38
C ARG A 202 -24.96 17.04 -2.62
N THR A 203 -24.73 16.61 -1.39
CA THR A 203 -23.61 17.07 -0.57
C THR A 203 -22.44 16.12 -0.74
N THR A 204 -21.25 16.66 -0.99
CA THR A 204 -20.00 15.90 -1.09
C THR A 204 -19.28 15.91 0.25
N TYR A 205 -18.87 14.73 0.72
CA TYR A 205 -18.13 14.54 1.96
C TYR A 205 -16.78 13.89 1.65
N PHE A 206 -15.75 14.28 2.40
CA PHE A 206 -14.51 13.52 2.47
C PHE A 206 -13.73 13.87 3.74
N THR A 207 -12.86 12.95 4.15
CA THR A 207 -11.91 13.13 5.25
C THR A 207 -10.53 13.42 4.66
N LEU A 208 -10.02 14.63 4.91
CA LEU A 208 -8.64 14.99 4.61
C LEU A 208 -7.72 14.50 5.74
N ILE A 209 -6.68 13.75 5.39
CA ILE A 209 -5.70 13.20 6.31
C ILE A 209 -4.31 13.75 5.97
N GLU A 210 -3.71 14.45 6.92
CA GLU A 210 -2.40 15.09 6.85
C GLU A 210 -1.53 14.58 8.01
N GLY A 211 -0.78 13.51 7.76
CA GLY A 211 -0.08 12.77 8.82
C GLY A 211 -1.08 12.15 9.79
N GLU A 212 -0.99 12.52 11.06
CA GLU A 212 -1.94 12.07 12.10
C GLU A 212 -3.20 12.95 12.20
N ASN A 213 -3.17 14.13 11.56
CA ASN A 213 -4.29 15.06 11.62
C ASN A 213 -5.38 14.65 10.63
N GLN A 214 -6.63 14.68 11.07
CA GLN A 214 -7.79 14.38 10.24
C GLN A 214 -8.80 15.53 10.29
N LYS A 215 -9.31 15.92 9.12
CA LYS A 215 -10.33 16.96 8.97
C LYS A 215 -11.46 16.46 8.08
N LYS A 216 -12.65 16.33 8.65
CA LYS A 216 -13.88 16.03 7.89
C LYS A 216 -14.35 17.30 7.19
N LEU A 217 -14.56 17.21 5.89
CA LEU A 217 -15.01 18.32 5.05
C LEU A 217 -16.34 17.97 4.37
N ARG A 218 -17.14 19.02 4.14
CA ARG A 218 -18.47 18.95 3.55
C ARG A 218 -18.65 20.11 2.57
N PHE A 219 -19.15 19.83 1.38
CA PHE A 219 -19.38 20.79 0.30
C PHE A 219 -20.73 20.56 -0.39
#